data_AF-A0A0B6Y711-F1
#
_entry.id   AF-A0A0B6Y711-F1
#
_cell.length_a   1.000
_cell.length_b   1.000
_cell.length_c   1.000
_cell.angle_alpha   90.00
_cell.angle_beta   90.00
_cell.angle_gamma   90.00
#
_symmetry.space_group_name_H-M   'P 1'
#
loop_
_entity.id
_entity.type
_entity.pdbx_description
1 polymer ?
#
loop_
_entity_poly.entity_id
_entity_poly.type
_entity_poly.pdbx_seq_one_letter_code
_entity_poly.pdbx_strand_id
1 'polypeptide(L)'
;NTDYGLYSLTVSNAYGAAECQTNLTNPYNTPATSSVIPDIKQCCAKNYVSPFCQQLCGFHVNVTEIVGDSRNLQCLQYFKTYVACGADGRDHSECCKRQGVLPLCIPLCNGIVPPELDNSPKIIQCVMDYSVIFSCAQEGHLLLPYTPENITLSYKIEDRSISVHWSEPHHSQDKVEHYNIF
;
A
#
# COMPACT_ATOMS: atom_id res chain seq x y z
N ASN A 1 -25.44 -18.46 1.89
CA ASN A 1 -26.21 -17.53 1.06
C ASN A 1 -26.54 -16.32 1.88
N THR A 2 -25.79 -15.24 1.69
CA THR A 2 -26.08 -13.93 2.28
C THR A 2 -26.61 -13.07 1.14
N ASP A 3 -27.81 -12.53 1.31
CA ASP A 3 -28.54 -11.81 0.25
C ASP A 3 -28.19 -10.32 0.36
N TYR A 4 -27.53 -9.76 -0.65
CA TYR A 4 -27.16 -8.34 -0.74
C TYR A 4 -27.92 -7.70 -1.91
N GLY A 5 -28.43 -6.48 -1.75
CA GLY A 5 -29.19 -5.82 -2.80
C GLY A 5 -30.09 -4.69 -2.34
N LEU A 6 -30.90 -4.18 -3.27
CA LEU A 6 -31.85 -3.11 -3.05
C LEU A 6 -33.15 -3.69 -2.44
N TYR A 7 -33.49 -3.22 -1.24
CA TYR A 7 -34.71 -3.58 -0.55
C TYR A 7 -35.68 -2.40 -0.61
N SER A 8 -36.92 -2.68 -1.01
CA SER A 8 -37.99 -1.70 -1.03
C SER A 8 -39.00 -1.98 0.06
N LEU A 9 -39.35 -0.96 0.84
CA LEU A 9 -40.38 -1.00 1.86
C LEU A 9 -41.50 -0.05 1.44
N THR A 10 -42.72 -0.57 1.43
CA THR A 10 -43.92 0.21 1.13
C THR A 10 -44.81 0.28 2.36
N VAL A 11 -45.29 1.49 2.66
CA VAL A 11 -46.27 1.74 3.72
C VAL A 11 -47.50 2.33 3.08
N SER A 12 -48.65 1.68 3.26
CA SER A 12 -49.91 2.06 2.62
C SER A 12 -51.08 2.07 3.59
N ASN A 13 -52.04 2.95 3.35
CA ASN A 13 -53.36 2.94 3.98
C ASN A 13 -54.45 3.25 2.93
N ALA A 14 -55.71 3.37 3.38
CA ALA A 14 -56.87 3.58 2.51
C ALA A 14 -56.84 4.89 1.69
N TYR A 15 -55.91 5.81 1.99
CA TYR A 15 -55.78 7.11 1.35
C TYR A 15 -54.53 7.22 0.46
N GLY A 16 -53.62 6.25 0.50
CA GLY A 16 -52.42 6.25 -0.34
C GLY A 16 -51.29 5.37 0.18
N ALA A 17 -50.19 5.35 -0.57
CA ALA A 17 -48.97 4.62 -0.23
C ALA A 17 -47.72 5.46 -0.45
N ALA A 18 -46.69 5.18 0.33
CA ALA A 18 -45.34 5.71 0.15
C ALA A 18 -44.36 4.53 0.09
N GLU A 19 -43.35 4.66 -0.77
CA GLU A 19 -42.27 3.69 -0.94
C GLU A 19 -40.95 4.33 -0.51
N CYS A 20 -40.13 3.60 0.25
CA CYS A 20 -38.75 3.94 0.49
C CYS A 20 -37.84 2.76 0.15
N GLN A 21 -36.67 3.06 -0.38
CA GLN A 21 -35.69 2.06 -0.79
C GLN A 21 -34.44 2.20 0.08
N THR A 22 -33.87 1.08 0.47
CA THR A 22 -32.60 1.00 1.18
C THR A 22 -31.73 -0.08 0.56
N ASN A 23 -30.43 0.13 0.53
CA ASN A 23 -29.50 -0.80 -0.09
C ASN A 23 -28.71 -1.52 1.02
N LEU A 24 -28.81 -2.85 1.06
CA LEU A 24 -27.99 -3.65 1.96
C LEU A 24 -26.66 -3.94 1.25
N THR A 25 -25.69 -3.05 1.48
CA THR A 25 -24.35 -3.18 0.91
C THR A 25 -23.45 -4.00 1.81
N ASN A 26 -22.49 -4.69 1.20
CA ASN A 26 -21.39 -5.29 1.93
C ASN A 26 -20.61 -4.16 2.64
N PRO A 27 -20.32 -4.25 3.95
CA PRO A 27 -19.50 -3.25 4.67
C PRO A 27 -18.08 -3.05 4.10
N TYR A 28 -17.63 -3.91 3.18
CA TYR A 28 -16.39 -3.72 2.41
C TYR A 28 -16.55 -2.83 1.15
N ASN A 29 -17.76 -2.35 0.83
CA ASN A 29 -18.06 -1.52 -0.36
C ASN A 29 -18.63 -0.14 0.01
N THR A 30 -18.12 0.50 1.06
CA THR A 30 -18.37 1.92 1.32
C THR A 30 -17.54 2.78 0.36
N PRO A 31 -18.08 3.84 -0.27
CA PRO A 31 -17.30 4.74 -1.12
C PRO A 31 -16.25 5.47 -0.29
N ALA A 32 -14.98 5.36 -0.69
CA ALA A 32 -13.85 5.99 -0.03
C ALA A 32 -13.87 7.52 -0.19
N THR A 33 -14.06 8.26 0.91
CA THR A 33 -13.77 9.70 0.99
C THR A 33 -12.57 9.96 1.88
N SER A 34 -11.41 9.63 1.30
CA SER A 34 -10.03 10.12 1.52
C SER A 34 -9.19 9.02 0.87
N SER A 35 -8.31 9.32 -0.08
CA SER A 35 -7.53 8.29 -0.75
C SER A 35 -6.69 7.54 0.30
N VAL A 36 -7.13 6.33 0.66
CA VAL A 36 -6.41 5.39 1.54
C VAL A 36 -5.06 4.98 0.92
N ILE A 37 -4.88 5.29 -0.36
CA ILE A 37 -3.64 5.16 -1.10
C ILE A 37 -2.69 6.32 -0.71
N PRO A 38 -1.51 6.04 -0.12
CA PRO A 38 -0.48 7.01 0.19
C PRO A 38 -0.08 7.78 -1.07
N ASP A 39 0.22 9.06 -0.87
CA ASP A 39 0.80 9.88 -1.92
C ASP A 39 2.26 9.49 -2.15
N ILE A 40 2.46 8.49 -3.02
CA ILE A 40 3.77 8.02 -3.46
C ILE A 40 4.62 9.17 -4.01
N LYS A 41 4.01 10.11 -4.74
CA LYS A 41 4.73 11.27 -5.29
C LYS A 41 5.26 12.14 -4.16
N GLN A 42 4.47 12.34 -3.10
CA GLN A 42 4.92 13.05 -1.91
C GLN A 42 6.08 12.32 -1.22
N CYS A 43 6.04 10.98 -1.12
CA CYS A 43 7.17 10.20 -0.60
C CYS A 43 8.45 10.45 -1.43
N CYS A 44 8.37 10.41 -2.76
CA CYS A 44 9.51 10.69 -3.62
C CYS A 44 10.03 12.13 -3.50
N ALA A 45 9.13 13.11 -3.40
CA ALA A 45 9.51 14.50 -3.18
C ALA A 45 10.25 14.68 -1.84
N LYS A 46 9.77 14.03 -0.77
CA LYS A 46 10.43 14.03 0.55
C LYS A 46 11.80 13.36 0.53
N ASN A 47 12.00 12.39 -0.36
CA ASN A 47 13.26 11.68 -0.55
C ASN A 47 14.11 12.25 -1.70
N TYR A 48 13.95 13.55 -2.00
CA TYR A 48 14.82 14.31 -2.91
C TYR A 48 14.89 13.77 -4.36
N VAL A 49 13.85 13.07 -4.82
CA VAL A 49 13.71 12.74 -6.25
C VAL A 49 13.49 14.02 -7.04
N SER A 50 14.22 14.19 -8.15
CA SER A 50 14.06 15.39 -8.99
C SER A 50 12.63 15.53 -9.53
N PRO A 51 12.10 16.75 -9.73
CA PRO A 51 10.74 16.94 -10.24
C PRO A 51 10.46 16.21 -11.56
N PHE A 52 11.46 16.14 -12.45
CA PHE A 52 11.37 15.36 -13.69
C PHE A 52 11.17 13.86 -13.41
N CYS A 53 11.92 13.31 -12.47
CA CYS A 53 11.87 11.89 -12.15
C CYS A 53 10.67 11.50 -11.25
N GLN A 54 10.08 12.44 -10.51
CA GLN A 54 8.87 12.22 -9.70
C GLN A 54 7.67 11.75 -10.53
N GLN A 55 7.63 12.05 -11.84
CA GLN A 55 6.57 11.54 -12.72
C GLN A 55 6.59 10.01 -12.87
N LEU A 56 7.75 9.39 -12.64
CA LEU A 56 7.93 7.93 -12.62
C LEU A 56 7.66 7.32 -11.25
N CYS A 57 7.48 8.17 -10.23
CA CYS A 57 7.16 7.75 -8.89
C CYS A 57 5.65 7.63 -8.74
N GLY A 58 5.13 6.44 -9.03
CA GLY A 58 3.71 6.20 -8.96
C GLY A 58 3.36 4.79 -9.39
N PHE A 59 2.05 4.60 -9.46
CA PHE A 59 1.39 3.32 -9.63
C PHE A 59 1.01 3.03 -11.09
N HIS A 60 0.95 4.08 -11.92
CA HIS A 60 0.56 4.00 -13.32
C HIS A 60 1.74 4.36 -14.23
N VAL A 61 2.83 3.61 -14.10
CA VAL A 61 4.03 3.82 -14.91
C VAL A 61 4.18 2.67 -15.89
N ASN A 62 4.20 3.00 -17.18
CA ASN A 62 4.44 2.02 -18.23
C ASN A 62 5.95 1.77 -18.33
N VAL A 63 6.44 0.71 -17.69
CA VAL A 63 7.89 0.42 -17.65
C VAL A 63 8.50 0.30 -19.05
N THR A 64 7.76 -0.20 -20.03
CA THR A 64 8.19 -0.28 -21.43
C THR A 64 8.45 1.11 -22.03
N GLU A 65 7.58 2.06 -21.72
CA GLU A 65 7.75 3.47 -22.14
C GLU A 65 8.91 4.13 -21.41
N ILE A 66 9.13 3.80 -20.12
CA ILE A 66 10.26 4.31 -19.34
C ILE A 66 11.58 3.86 -19.94
N VAL A 67 11.73 2.55 -20.19
CA VAL A 67 12.97 1.95 -20.72
C VAL A 67 13.22 2.40 -22.16
N GLY A 68 12.15 2.68 -22.92
CA GLY A 68 12.25 3.14 -24.31
C GLY A 68 12.75 4.57 -24.49
N ASP A 69 12.69 5.42 -23.46
CA ASP A 69 13.10 6.82 -23.53
C ASP A 69 14.42 7.06 -22.77
N SER A 70 15.47 7.40 -23.51
CA SER A 70 16.81 7.65 -22.96
C SER A 70 16.85 8.78 -21.94
N ARG A 71 15.89 9.72 -21.96
CA ARG A 71 15.78 10.79 -20.96
C ARG A 71 15.48 10.24 -19.57
N ASN A 72 14.87 9.06 -19.46
CA ASN A 72 14.54 8.44 -18.18
C ASN A 72 15.72 7.68 -17.55
N LEU A 73 16.82 7.46 -18.28
CA LEU A 73 17.99 6.77 -17.73
C LEU A 73 18.56 7.47 -16.49
N GLN A 74 18.50 8.81 -16.45
CA GLN A 74 18.91 9.59 -15.29
C GLN A 74 18.06 9.32 -14.04
N CYS A 75 16.87 8.76 -14.19
CA CYS A 75 15.96 8.47 -13.09
C CYS A 75 16.21 7.09 -12.43
N LEU A 76 17.03 6.24 -13.04
CA LEU A 76 17.38 4.92 -12.49
C LEU A 76 18.09 5.02 -11.12
N GLN A 77 18.81 6.12 -10.87
CA GLN A 77 19.43 6.38 -9.57
C GLN A 77 18.42 6.44 -8.41
N TYR A 78 17.15 6.75 -8.69
CA TYR A 78 16.08 6.83 -7.70
C TYR A 78 15.31 5.51 -7.54
N PHE A 79 15.75 4.43 -8.19
CA PHE A 79 15.02 3.16 -8.20
C PHE A 79 14.74 2.63 -6.79
N LYS A 80 15.73 2.67 -5.89
CA LYS A 80 15.55 2.29 -4.48
C LYS A 80 14.46 3.12 -3.80
N THR A 81 14.43 4.42 -4.06
CA THR A 81 13.41 5.32 -3.54
C THR A 81 12.03 4.98 -4.09
N TYR A 82 11.89 4.65 -5.38
CA TYR A 82 10.62 4.23 -5.95
C TYR A 82 10.09 2.94 -5.31
N VAL A 83 10.96 1.95 -5.14
CA VAL A 83 10.60 0.67 -4.52
C VAL A 83 10.19 0.87 -3.06
N ALA A 84 10.97 1.63 -2.28
CA ALA A 84 10.66 1.92 -0.88
C ALA A 84 9.35 2.72 -0.72
N CYS A 85 9.16 3.76 -1.55
CA CYS A 85 7.93 4.56 -1.52
C CYS A 85 6.71 3.76 -2.00
N GLY A 86 6.89 2.85 -2.97
CA GLY A 86 5.83 1.98 -3.48
C GLY A 86 5.37 0.94 -2.46
N ALA A 87 6.30 0.38 -1.69
CA ALA A 87 5.98 -0.57 -0.63
C ALA A 87 5.47 0.10 0.66
N ASP A 88 5.52 1.44 0.75
CA ASP A 88 5.00 2.27 1.83
C ASP A 88 5.33 1.79 3.27
N GLY A 89 6.48 1.15 3.42
CA GLY A 89 6.95 0.61 4.71
C GLY A 89 6.28 -0.69 5.15
N ARG A 90 5.55 -1.36 4.26
CA ARG A 90 4.83 -2.61 4.54
C ARG A 90 5.34 -3.76 3.68
N ASP A 91 5.11 -4.97 4.18
CA ASP A 91 5.55 -6.20 3.54
C ASP A 91 4.42 -6.84 2.72
N HIS A 92 4.51 -6.72 1.39
CA HIS A 92 3.56 -7.31 0.45
C HIS A 92 4.01 -8.68 -0.08
N SER A 93 5.05 -9.29 0.50
CA SER A 93 5.72 -10.50 -0.03
C SER A 93 4.79 -11.70 -0.13
N GLU A 94 3.84 -11.87 0.79
CA GLU A 94 2.89 -12.99 0.74
C GLU A 94 1.94 -12.89 -0.46
N CYS A 95 1.47 -11.68 -0.79
CA CYS A 95 0.73 -11.47 -2.03
C CYS A 95 1.60 -11.77 -3.25
N CYS A 96 2.84 -11.27 -3.28
CA CYS A 96 3.75 -11.47 -4.41
C CYS A 96 4.07 -12.96 -4.65
N LYS A 97 4.31 -13.73 -3.58
CA LYS A 97 4.49 -15.19 -3.66
C LYS A 97 3.25 -15.87 -4.26
N ARG A 98 2.05 -15.52 -3.77
CA ARG A 98 0.78 -16.08 -4.25
C ARG A 98 0.52 -15.76 -5.72
N GLN A 99 0.89 -14.56 -6.16
CA GLN A 99 0.72 -14.11 -7.55
C GLN A 99 1.85 -14.55 -8.50
N GLY A 100 2.86 -15.27 -7.99
CA GLY A 100 3.90 -15.86 -8.82
C GLY A 100 5.03 -14.91 -9.24
N VAL A 101 5.26 -13.82 -8.49
CA VAL A 101 6.44 -12.96 -8.68
C VAL A 101 7.71 -13.79 -8.54
N LEU A 102 8.69 -13.54 -9.42
CA LEU A 102 9.96 -14.26 -9.41
C LEU A 102 10.64 -14.14 -8.03
N PRO A 103 11.23 -15.22 -7.49
CA PRO A 103 11.85 -15.19 -6.16
C PRO A 103 12.89 -14.07 -5.96
N LEU A 104 13.67 -13.77 -6.99
CA LEU A 104 14.64 -12.68 -7.01
C LEU A 104 13.99 -11.29 -6.83
N CYS A 105 12.74 -11.13 -7.26
CA CYS A 105 12.00 -9.87 -7.28
C CYS A 105 11.09 -9.68 -6.07
N ILE A 106 10.81 -10.74 -5.29
CA ILE A 106 9.97 -10.67 -4.08
C ILE A 106 10.45 -9.59 -3.08
N PRO A 107 11.75 -9.38 -2.83
CA PRO A 107 12.19 -8.30 -1.94
C PRO A 107 11.74 -6.90 -2.39
N LEU A 108 11.46 -6.67 -3.68
CA LEU A 108 10.90 -5.40 -4.12
C LEU A 108 9.50 -5.16 -3.53
N CYS A 109 8.76 -6.23 -3.21
CA CYS A 109 7.44 -6.18 -2.60
C CYS A 109 7.44 -5.74 -1.13
N ASN A 110 8.59 -5.70 -0.47
CA ASN A 110 8.70 -5.14 0.89
C ASN A 110 9.56 -3.87 0.92
N GLY A 111 9.80 -3.27 -0.24
CA GLY A 111 10.52 -2.00 -0.35
C GLY A 111 12.04 -2.14 -0.36
N ILE A 112 12.57 -3.36 -0.49
CA ILE A 112 14.00 -3.64 -0.44
C ILE A 112 14.53 -3.94 -1.83
N VAL A 113 15.60 -3.27 -2.23
CA VAL A 113 16.38 -3.63 -3.43
C VAL A 113 17.60 -4.45 -3.00
N PRO A 114 17.64 -5.76 -3.27
CA PRO A 114 18.78 -6.61 -2.97
C PRO A 114 20.06 -6.11 -3.68
N PRO A 115 21.25 -6.30 -3.09
CA PRO A 115 22.52 -5.91 -3.73
C PRO A 115 22.73 -6.52 -5.12
N GLU A 116 22.18 -7.71 -5.37
CA GLU A 116 22.26 -8.41 -6.66
C GLU A 116 21.38 -7.81 -7.77
N LEU A 117 20.38 -7.00 -7.38
CA LEU A 117 19.51 -6.24 -8.27
C LEU A 117 19.93 -4.78 -8.41
N ASP A 118 20.63 -4.23 -7.42
CA ASP A 118 21.09 -2.85 -7.42
C ASP A 118 22.10 -2.58 -8.55
N ASN A 119 21.80 -1.60 -9.42
CA ASN A 119 22.59 -1.26 -10.61
C ASN A 119 22.96 -2.47 -11.49
N SER A 120 22.12 -3.51 -11.50
CA SER A 120 22.37 -4.78 -12.16
C SER A 120 21.41 -4.98 -13.34
N PRO A 121 21.87 -5.49 -14.50
CA PRO A 121 20.97 -5.80 -15.61
C PRO A 121 19.94 -6.88 -15.25
N LYS A 122 20.15 -7.64 -14.17
CA LYS A 122 19.18 -8.63 -13.66
C LYS A 122 17.83 -8.00 -13.30
N ILE A 123 17.79 -6.71 -12.96
CA ILE A 123 16.54 -6.02 -12.63
C ILE A 123 15.51 -6.06 -13.77
N ILE A 124 15.97 -6.22 -15.02
CA ILE A 124 15.07 -6.34 -16.18
C ILE A 124 14.15 -7.55 -16.08
N GLN A 125 14.54 -8.58 -15.32
CA GLN A 125 13.70 -9.76 -15.08
C GLN A 125 12.48 -9.41 -14.20
N CYS A 126 12.60 -8.40 -13.34
CA CYS A 126 11.52 -7.94 -12.47
C CYS A 126 10.56 -6.95 -13.16
N VAL A 127 10.91 -6.45 -14.36
CA VAL A 127 10.06 -5.50 -15.12
C VAL A 127 8.72 -6.14 -15.48
N MET A 128 8.72 -7.44 -15.80
CA MET A 128 7.49 -8.17 -16.14
C MET A 128 6.58 -8.37 -14.93
N ASP A 129 7.15 -8.46 -13.73
CA ASP A 129 6.41 -8.61 -12.48
C ASP A 129 5.90 -7.28 -11.93
N TYR A 130 6.30 -6.13 -12.51
CA TYR A 130 5.99 -4.81 -11.98
C TYR A 130 4.49 -4.57 -11.77
N SER A 131 3.64 -4.97 -12.72
CA SER A 131 2.18 -4.84 -12.61
C SER A 131 1.60 -5.69 -11.46
N VAL A 132 2.18 -6.86 -11.23
CA VAL A 132 1.79 -7.78 -10.15
C VAL A 132 2.24 -7.24 -8.79
N ILE A 133 3.51 -6.83 -8.68
CA ILE A 133 4.07 -6.18 -7.48
C ILE A 133 3.22 -4.97 -7.10
N PHE A 134 2.86 -4.16 -8.09
CA PHE A 134 2.00 -3.01 -7.90
C PHE A 134 0.58 -3.40 -7.44
N SER A 135 -0.06 -4.39 -8.07
CA SER A 135 -1.36 -4.89 -7.63
C SER A 135 -1.32 -5.39 -6.18
N CYS A 136 -0.21 -5.99 -5.76
CA CYS A 136 -0.01 -6.42 -4.38
C CYS A 136 0.13 -5.25 -3.41
N ALA A 137 0.81 -4.16 -3.79
CA ALA A 137 0.84 -2.93 -2.98
C ALA A 137 -0.58 -2.34 -2.81
N GLN A 138 -1.40 -2.37 -3.88
CA GLN A 138 -2.80 -1.93 -3.81
C GLN A 138 -3.65 -2.78 -2.87
N GLU A 139 -3.52 -4.11 -2.95
CA GLU A 139 -4.17 -5.04 -2.03
C GLU A 139 -3.72 -4.78 -0.58
N GLY A 140 -2.44 -4.52 -0.38
CA GLY A 140 -1.87 -4.21 0.93
C GLY A 140 -2.49 -3.00 1.60
N HIS A 141 -2.88 -1.95 0.85
CA HIS A 141 -3.61 -0.81 1.43
C HIS A 141 -4.95 -1.19 2.07
N LEU A 142 -5.58 -2.28 1.62
CA LEU A 142 -6.87 -2.73 2.13
C LEU A 142 -6.72 -3.79 3.23
N LEU A 143 -5.64 -4.58 3.19
CA LEU A 143 -5.51 -5.79 4.00
C LEU A 143 -4.43 -5.72 5.08
N LEU A 144 -3.39 -4.89 4.94
CA LEU A 144 -2.28 -4.83 5.88
C LEU A 144 -2.48 -3.74 6.94
N PRO A 145 -2.04 -3.97 8.19
CA PRO A 145 -1.97 -2.91 9.20
C PRO A 145 -0.94 -1.85 8.79
N TYR A 146 -1.21 -0.59 9.11
CA TYR A 146 -0.20 0.47 9.05
C TYR A 146 0.76 0.39 10.25
N THR A 147 1.90 1.07 10.15
CA THR A 147 2.88 1.16 11.23
C THR A 147 2.30 1.86 12.47
N PRO A 148 2.67 1.45 13.69
CA PRO A 148 2.26 2.14 14.91
C PRO A 148 2.72 3.60 14.92
N GLU A 149 1.94 4.46 15.57
CA GLU A 149 2.24 5.90 15.67
C GLU A 149 2.78 6.26 17.05
N ASN A 150 3.38 7.45 17.18
CA ASN A 150 3.84 8.01 18.46
C ASN A 150 4.73 7.07 19.29
N ILE A 151 5.63 6.32 18.62
CA ILE A 151 6.56 5.41 19.30
C ILE A 151 7.52 6.24 20.17
N THR A 152 7.51 5.99 21.47
CA THR A 152 8.37 6.66 22.44
C THR A 152 9.09 5.65 23.33
N LEU A 153 10.36 5.92 23.59
CA LEU A 153 11.19 5.13 24.50
C LEU A 153 11.58 6.00 25.69
N SER A 154 11.40 5.48 26.89
CA SER A 154 11.85 6.13 28.12
C SER A 154 12.70 5.16 28.94
N TYR A 155 13.88 5.62 29.35
CA TYR A 155 14.74 4.86 30.26
C TYR A 155 14.35 5.17 31.70
N LYS A 156 14.01 4.13 32.46
CA LYS A 156 13.71 4.22 33.89
C LYS A 156 14.97 3.87 34.66
N ILE A 157 15.58 4.88 35.27
CA ILE A 157 16.86 4.75 36.00
C ILE A 157 16.72 3.82 37.19
N GLU A 158 15.63 3.96 37.95
CA GLU A 158 15.37 3.20 39.18
C GLU A 158 15.33 1.69 38.92
N ASP A 159 14.63 1.29 37.85
CA ASP A 159 14.42 -0.12 37.48
C ASP A 159 15.46 -0.63 36.47
N ARG A 160 16.38 0.23 36.01
CA ARG A 160 17.31 -0.02 34.88
C ARG A 160 16.61 -0.64 33.67
N SER A 161 15.38 -0.18 33.39
CA SER A 161 14.52 -0.75 32.37
C SER A 161 14.19 0.28 31.28
N ILE A 162 13.80 -0.20 30.11
CA ILE A 162 13.27 0.64 29.02
C ILE A 162 11.75 0.44 28.97
N SER A 163 10.99 1.54 28.96
CA SER A 163 9.55 1.53 28.70
C SER A 163 9.31 2.00 27.27
N VAL A 164 8.59 1.18 26.50
CA VAL A 164 8.22 1.48 25.11
C VAL A 164 6.72 1.72 25.07
N HIS A 165 6.30 2.83 24.48
CA HIS A 165 4.90 3.19 24.29
C HIS A 165 4.64 3.54 22.83
N TRP A 166 3.47 3.17 22.32
CA TRP A 166 3.01 3.50 20.97
C TRP A 166 1.50 3.67 20.95
N SER A 167 1.00 4.32 19.92
CA SER A 167 -0.42 4.38 19.56
C SER A 167 -0.71 3.41 18.43
N GLU A 168 -1.94 2.90 18.39
CA GLU A 168 -2.44 2.15 17.25
C GLU A 168 -2.39 3.01 15.97
N PRO A 169 -2.23 2.39 14.79
CA PRO A 169 -2.23 3.14 13.55
C PRO A 169 -3.61 3.79 13.33
N HIS A 170 -3.64 5.04 12.87
CA HIS A 170 -4.89 5.72 12.55
C HIS A 170 -5.67 5.02 11.42
N HIS A 171 -4.96 4.28 10.56
CA HIS A 171 -5.52 3.52 9.44
C HIS A 171 -5.35 2.01 9.67
N SER A 172 -6.38 1.23 9.29
CA SER A 172 -6.42 -0.24 9.40
C SER A 172 -6.09 -0.80 10.80
N GLN A 173 -6.48 -0.08 11.87
CA GLN A 173 -6.38 -0.53 13.26
C GLN A 173 -7.02 -1.92 13.45
N ASP A 174 -8.13 -2.21 12.76
CA ASP A 174 -8.82 -3.50 12.80
C ASP A 174 -8.04 -4.66 12.17
N LYS A 175 -6.92 -4.37 11.48
CA LYS A 175 -6.02 -5.36 10.87
C LYS A 175 -4.80 -5.70 11.75
N VAL A 176 -4.66 -5.05 12.90
CA VAL A 176 -3.59 -5.36 13.84
C VAL A 176 -3.97 -6.61 14.65
N GLU A 177 -3.21 -7.68 14.51
CA GLU A 177 -3.39 -8.90 15.32
C GLU A 177 -2.44 -8.98 16.52
N HIS A 178 -1.17 -8.61 16.33
CA HIS A 178 -0.16 -8.63 17.38
C HIS A 178 0.99 -7.66 17.08
N TYR A 179 1.68 -7.21 18.13
CA TYR A 179 2.92 -6.42 18.03
C TYR A 179 4.11 -7.29 18.40
N ASN A 180 5.15 -7.28 17.57
CA ASN A 180 6.43 -7.93 17.86
C ASN A 180 7.49 -6.88 18.18
N ILE A 181 8.26 -7.08 19.26
CA ILE A 181 9.38 -6.23 19.68
C ILE A 181 10.63 -7.12 19.69
N PHE A 182 11.68 -6.71 18.99
CA PHE A 182 12.95 -7.44 18.87
C PHE A 182 14.11 -6.63 19.45
#